data_AF-A0A4Q3CKS6-F1
#
_entry.id   AF-A0A4Q3CKS6-F1
#
_cell.length_a   1.000
_cell.length_b   1.000
_cell.length_c   1.000
_cell.angle_alpha   90.00
_cell.angle_beta   90.00
_cell.angle_gamma   90.00
#
_symmetry.space_group_name_H-M   'P 1'
#
loop_
_entity.id
_entity.type
_entity.pdbx_description
1 polymer ?
#
loop_
_entity_poly.entity_id
_entity_poly.type
_entity_poly.pdbx_seq_one_letter_code
_entity_poly.pdbx_strand_id
1 'polypeptide(L)'
;PIAIRASRDIVNANEHLRGQVLLRQQTNKHNIFKGIVLNGEGFDATMCNPPFHASTLEAQLASVNKWNKLDADGKRKSQLNFGGQKKELWYPGGEAAFIKLMVEQSALVAKQCLWFTTLVSKKDTLAGVYKALKKAAAIDVRTITMSQGQKVSRIVAWTFFDEAGRNEWAKTWWK
;
A
#
# COMPACT_ATOMS: atom_id res chain seq x y z
N PRO A 1 0.58 -6.78 18.00
CA PRO A 1 -0.64 -6.70 17.15
C PRO A 1 -0.85 -7.99 16.37
N ILE A 2 -2.10 -8.31 15.99
CA ILE A 2 -2.40 -9.57 15.29
C ILE A 2 -1.65 -9.66 13.95
N ALA A 3 -1.58 -8.57 13.18
CA ALA A 3 -0.83 -8.54 11.92
C ALA A 3 0.64 -8.95 12.08
N ILE A 4 1.37 -8.38 13.07
CA ILE A 4 2.77 -8.74 13.34
C ILE A 4 2.92 -10.20 13.77
N ARG A 5 1.97 -10.73 14.55
CA ARG A 5 1.97 -12.14 14.94
C ARG A 5 1.79 -13.03 13.71
N ALA A 6 0.79 -12.75 12.87
CA ALA A 6 0.54 -13.49 11.65
C ALA A 6 1.74 -13.45 10.68
N SER A 7 2.37 -12.28 10.49
CA SER A 7 3.58 -12.17 9.67
C SER A 7 4.73 -13.01 10.24
N ARG A 8 4.90 -13.05 11.57
CA ARG A 8 5.93 -13.86 12.22
C ARG A 8 5.65 -15.36 12.06
N ASP A 9 4.40 -15.78 12.20
CA ASP A 9 3.99 -17.17 12.01
C ASP A 9 4.26 -17.63 10.57
N ILE A 10 3.97 -16.77 9.57
CA ILE A 10 4.29 -17.04 8.15
C ILE A 10 5.81 -17.18 7.94
N VAL A 11 6.62 -16.25 8.46
CA VAL A 11 8.08 -16.33 8.31
C VAL A 11 8.64 -17.58 9.00
N ASN A 12 8.14 -17.94 10.18
CA ASN A 12 8.59 -19.12 10.92
C ASN A 12 8.22 -20.43 10.21
N ALA A 13 7.07 -20.48 9.53
CA ALA A 13 6.63 -21.64 8.76
C ALA A 13 7.38 -21.83 7.43
N ASN A 14 8.15 -20.83 6.98
CA ASN A 14 8.85 -20.83 5.70
C ASN A 14 10.35 -20.60 5.93
N GLU A 15 11.12 -21.67 6.07
CA GLU A 15 12.54 -21.58 6.44
C GLU A 15 13.37 -20.73 5.47
N HIS A 16 13.04 -20.75 4.18
CA HIS A 16 13.71 -19.94 3.16
C HIS A 16 13.51 -18.42 3.36
N LEU A 17 12.52 -17.98 4.16
CA LEU A 17 12.32 -16.56 4.50
C LEU A 17 13.09 -16.12 5.75
N ARG A 18 13.65 -17.07 6.51
CA ARG A 18 14.36 -16.78 7.76
C ARG A 18 15.59 -15.92 7.48
N GLY A 19 15.68 -14.78 8.16
CA GLY A 19 16.76 -13.80 7.95
C GLY A 19 16.59 -12.90 6.72
N GLN A 20 15.66 -13.22 5.80
CA GLN A 20 15.38 -12.41 4.61
C GLN A 20 14.26 -11.38 4.83
N VAL A 21 13.38 -11.63 5.81
CA VAL A 21 12.25 -10.75 6.13
C VAL A 21 12.43 -10.14 7.52
N LEU A 22 12.59 -8.81 7.56
CA LEU A 22 12.65 -8.04 8.80
C LEU A 22 11.28 -7.44 9.11
N LEU A 23 10.71 -7.82 10.27
CA LEU A 23 9.40 -7.33 10.70
C LEU A 23 9.53 -6.10 11.60
N ARG A 24 8.91 -4.99 11.21
CA ARG A 24 8.81 -3.76 12.03
C ARG A 24 7.37 -3.42 12.30
N GLN A 25 7.06 -3.15 13.57
CA GLN A 25 5.75 -2.68 13.96
C GLN A 25 5.70 -1.16 13.91
N GLN A 26 4.78 -0.63 13.10
CA GLN A 26 4.37 0.76 13.21
C GLN A 26 3.50 0.95 14.46
N THR A 27 3.91 1.85 15.35
CA THR A 27 3.18 2.16 16.60
C THR A 27 2.22 3.33 16.46
N ASN A 28 2.49 4.26 15.55
CA ASN A 28 1.62 5.40 15.24
C ASN A 28 1.05 5.29 13.83
N LYS A 29 -0.26 5.08 13.71
CA LYS A 29 -0.99 4.92 12.44
C LYS A 29 -0.80 6.08 11.45
N HIS A 30 -0.43 7.27 11.92
CA HIS A 30 -0.18 8.44 11.08
C HIS A 30 1.24 8.51 10.53
N ASN A 31 2.14 7.58 10.90
CA ASN A 31 3.52 7.55 10.43
C ASN A 31 3.71 6.34 9.51
N ILE A 32 3.49 6.50 8.21
CA ILE A 32 3.63 5.41 7.24
C ILE A 32 5.11 5.02 7.08
N PHE A 33 6.00 6.01 6.92
CA PHE A 33 7.44 5.77 6.76
C PHE A 33 8.26 6.18 7.99
N LYS A 34 7.83 7.22 8.71
CA LYS A 34 8.57 7.75 9.86
C LYS A 34 8.72 6.70 10.97
N GLY A 35 9.95 6.37 11.33
CA GLY A 35 10.27 5.35 12.34
C GLY A 35 10.21 3.91 11.81
N ILE A 36 9.82 3.71 10.55
CA ILE A 36 9.92 2.43 9.84
C ILE A 36 11.17 2.42 8.97
N VAL A 37 11.41 3.49 8.21
CA VAL A 37 12.66 3.74 7.49
C VAL A 37 13.62 4.42 8.46
N LEU A 38 14.73 3.76 8.79
CA LEU A 38 15.74 4.25 9.73
C LEU A 38 16.92 4.86 8.98
N ASN A 39 17.74 5.65 9.68
CA ASN A 39 18.92 6.27 9.09
C ASN A 39 19.91 5.20 8.61
N GLY A 40 20.49 5.41 7.42
CA GLY A 40 21.45 4.49 6.81
C GLY A 40 20.83 3.34 6.04
N GLU A 41 19.50 3.24 5.99
CA GLU A 41 18.81 2.21 5.22
C GLU A 41 18.44 2.69 3.81
N GLY A 42 18.49 1.76 2.86
CA GLY A 42 18.06 1.94 1.48
C GLY A 42 17.05 0.86 1.08
N PHE A 43 16.05 1.24 0.27
CA PHE A 43 15.03 0.34 -0.25
C PHE A 43 14.84 0.56 -1.76
N ASP A 44 14.88 -0.51 -2.55
CA ASP A 44 14.61 -0.39 -3.99
C ASP A 44 13.16 -0.03 -4.27
N ALA A 45 12.24 -0.59 -3.49
CA ALA A 45 10.84 -0.30 -3.62
C ALA A 45 10.08 -0.39 -2.30
N THR A 46 9.00 0.38 -2.18
CA THR A 46 7.93 0.14 -1.23
C THR A 46 6.69 -0.34 -1.95
N MET A 47 5.90 -1.19 -1.29
CA MET A 47 4.63 -1.69 -1.82
C MET A 47 3.53 -1.46 -0.80
N CYS A 48 2.38 -0.95 -1.26
CA CYS A 48 1.23 -0.72 -0.40
C CYS A 48 -0.07 -1.15 -1.08
N ASN A 49 -0.93 -1.84 -0.32
CA ASN A 49 -2.33 -2.01 -0.65
C ASN A 49 -3.15 -1.20 0.37
N PRO A 50 -3.58 0.03 0.02
CA PRO A 50 -4.19 0.95 0.97
C PRO A 50 -5.59 0.50 1.38
N PRO A 51 -6.11 0.98 2.53
CA PRO A 51 -7.44 0.65 3.00
C PRO A 51 -8.55 1.14 2.04
N PHE A 52 -9.48 0.22 1.77
CA PHE A 52 -10.73 0.31 0.98
C PHE A 52 -11.59 1.57 1.16
N HIS A 53 -12.00 1.78 2.40
CA HIS A 53 -13.23 2.49 2.73
C HIS A 53 -12.95 3.73 3.58
N ALA A 54 -13.81 4.74 3.51
CA ALA A 54 -13.67 5.94 4.33
C ALA A 54 -14.17 5.74 5.77
N SER A 55 -14.97 4.69 6.01
CA SER A 55 -15.54 4.40 7.33
C SER A 55 -15.85 2.90 7.51
N THR A 56 -16.09 2.51 8.76
CA THR A 56 -16.64 1.19 9.10
C THR A 56 -17.99 0.92 8.45
N LEU A 57 -18.85 1.94 8.36
CA LEU A 57 -20.18 1.83 7.76
C LEU A 57 -20.10 1.55 6.26
N GLU A 58 -19.23 2.28 5.55
CA GLU A 58 -18.98 2.03 4.12
C GLU A 58 -18.39 0.63 3.89
N ALA A 59 -17.47 0.18 4.77
CA ALA A 59 -16.92 -1.17 4.69
C ALA A 59 -17.98 -2.26 4.92
N GLN A 60 -18.93 -2.04 5.84
CA GLN A 60 -20.04 -2.95 6.08
C GLN A 60 -21.02 -3.00 4.89
N LEU A 61 -21.43 -1.84 4.37
CA LEU A 61 -22.33 -1.75 3.20
C LEU A 61 -21.71 -2.35 1.94
N ALA A 62 -20.42 -2.08 1.69
CA ALA A 62 -19.69 -2.68 0.57
C ALA A 62 -19.60 -4.21 0.70
N SER A 63 -19.48 -4.73 1.92
CA SER A 63 -19.49 -6.16 2.18
C SER A 63 -20.85 -6.79 1.89
N VAL A 64 -21.94 -6.17 2.34
CA VAL A 64 -23.33 -6.61 2.05
C VAL A 64 -23.60 -6.62 0.54
N ASN A 65 -23.26 -5.53 -0.16
CA ASN A 65 -23.47 -5.43 -1.61
C ASN A 65 -22.64 -6.44 -2.41
N LYS A 66 -21.44 -6.80 -1.93
CA LYS A 66 -20.59 -7.80 -2.57
C LYS A 66 -21.12 -9.22 -2.38
N TRP A 67 -21.69 -9.53 -1.20
CA TRP A 67 -22.41 -10.78 -0.97
C TRP A 67 -23.63 -10.91 -1.87
N ASN A 68 -24.43 -9.86 -1.99
CA ASN A 68 -25.60 -9.85 -2.89
C ASN A 68 -25.24 -10.09 -4.37
N LYS A 69 -24.01 -9.76 -4.79
CA LYS A 69 -23.50 -10.03 -6.15
C LYS A 69 -22.86 -11.42 -6.31
N LEU A 70 -22.51 -12.09 -5.22
CA LEU A 70 -21.93 -13.44 -5.20
C LEU A 70 -22.97 -14.54 -4.94
N ASP A 71 -24.15 -14.18 -4.42
CA ASP A 71 -25.27 -15.09 -4.18
C ASP A 71 -25.97 -15.47 -5.48
N ALA A 72 -25.54 -16.58 -6.08
CA ALA A 72 -26.38 -17.42 -6.92
C ALA A 72 -27.11 -18.52 -6.11
N ASP A 73 -26.72 -18.82 -4.86
CA ASP A 73 -27.15 -20.05 -4.15
C ASP A 73 -27.58 -19.89 -2.67
N GLY A 74 -27.90 -18.68 -2.21
CA GLY A 74 -28.76 -18.48 -1.01
C GLY A 74 -28.26 -19.04 0.34
N LYS A 75 -26.97 -19.28 0.53
CA LYS A 75 -26.42 -19.77 1.81
C LYS A 75 -25.81 -18.64 2.64
N ARG A 76 -26.60 -18.11 3.57
CA ARG A 76 -26.19 -17.14 4.60
C ARG A 76 -24.97 -17.62 5.39
N LYS A 77 -23.86 -16.90 5.26
CA LYS A 77 -22.87 -16.71 6.34
C LYS A 77 -22.48 -15.24 6.41
N SER A 78 -22.74 -14.61 7.54
CA SER A 78 -22.37 -13.21 7.86
C SER A 78 -20.87 -13.03 8.13
N GLN A 79 -20.01 -13.81 7.46
CA GLN A 79 -18.56 -13.65 7.54
C GLN A 79 -18.11 -12.72 6.41
N LEU A 80 -17.13 -11.88 6.69
CA LEU A 80 -16.49 -11.08 5.65
C LEU A 80 -15.65 -12.04 4.80
N ASN A 81 -15.91 -12.15 3.49
CA ASN A 81 -15.02 -12.86 2.55
C ASN A 81 -13.66 -12.14 2.34
N PHE A 82 -13.42 -11.07 3.08
CA PHE A 82 -12.11 -10.45 3.21
C PHE A 82 -11.56 -10.87 4.57
N GLY A 83 -10.48 -11.66 4.57
CA GLY A 83 -9.77 -12.04 5.80
C GLY A 83 -9.08 -10.87 6.53
N GLY A 84 -9.29 -9.62 6.08
CA GLY A 84 -8.77 -8.42 6.72
C GLY A 84 -9.58 -8.04 7.96
N GLN A 85 -8.89 -7.55 8.99
CA GLN A 85 -9.55 -7.12 10.23
C GLN A 85 -10.34 -5.83 10.03
N LYS A 86 -11.35 -5.58 10.86
CA LYS A 86 -12.21 -4.36 10.80
C LYS A 86 -11.44 -3.04 10.73
N LYS A 87 -10.17 -2.99 11.19
CA LYS A 87 -9.28 -1.80 11.14
C LYS A 87 -8.45 -1.67 9.85
N GLU A 88 -8.34 -2.72 9.05
CA GLU A 88 -7.58 -2.74 7.79
C GLU A 88 -8.46 -2.35 6.58
N LEU A 89 -9.78 -2.32 6.77
CA LEU A 89 -10.74 -2.07 5.70
C LEU A 89 -11.02 -0.57 5.49
N TRP A 90 -10.69 0.30 6.45
CA TRP A 90 -11.03 1.72 6.32
C TRP A 90 -10.00 2.66 6.95
N TYR A 91 -9.99 3.89 6.44
CA TYR A 91 -9.20 5.01 6.93
C TYR A 91 -10.03 6.29 6.82
N PRO A 92 -9.93 7.26 7.76
CA PRO A 92 -10.65 8.52 7.62
C PRO A 92 -10.29 9.22 6.29
N GLY A 93 -11.28 9.44 5.42
CA GLY A 93 -11.07 9.96 4.06
C GLY A 93 -10.66 8.91 3.02
N GLY A 94 -10.67 7.63 3.41
CA GLY A 94 -10.50 6.45 2.56
C GLY A 94 -9.13 6.32 1.92
N GLU A 95 -9.09 5.53 0.85
CA GLU A 95 -7.91 5.28 0.02
C GLU A 95 -7.20 6.59 -0.38
N ALA A 96 -7.94 7.60 -0.83
CA ALA A 96 -7.38 8.86 -1.30
C ALA A 96 -6.60 9.61 -0.20
N ALA A 97 -7.17 9.72 1.00
CA ALA A 97 -6.50 10.39 2.12
C ALA A 97 -5.27 9.61 2.61
N PHE A 98 -5.35 8.27 2.61
CA PHE A 98 -4.22 7.42 2.98
C PHE A 98 -3.05 7.59 1.99
N ILE A 99 -3.32 7.49 0.68
CA ILE A 99 -2.27 7.65 -0.35
C ILE A 99 -1.70 9.06 -0.32
N LYS A 100 -2.53 10.09 -0.11
CA LYS A 100 -2.02 11.46 0.02
C LYS A 100 -1.01 11.59 1.17
N LEU A 101 -1.31 11.01 2.34
CA LEU A 101 -0.38 10.98 3.48
C LEU A 101 0.90 10.20 3.15
N MET A 102 0.77 9.08 2.43
CA MET A 102 1.91 8.27 1.98
C MET A 102 2.83 9.08 1.06
N VAL A 103 2.27 9.80 0.10
CA VAL A 103 3.02 10.69 -0.80
C VAL A 103 3.73 11.80 -0.02
N GLU A 104 3.03 12.48 0.90
CA GLU A 104 3.62 13.54 1.73
C GLU A 104 4.80 13.02 2.58
N GLN A 105 4.68 11.82 3.16
CA GLN A 105 5.78 11.23 3.94
C GLN A 105 6.91 10.66 3.10
N SER A 106 6.63 10.20 1.88
CA SER A 106 7.67 9.67 0.99
C SER A 106 8.76 10.71 0.71
N ALA A 107 8.39 12.00 0.64
CA ALA A 107 9.33 13.10 0.47
C ALA A 107 10.34 13.22 1.63
N LEU A 108 9.97 12.80 2.85
CA LEU A 108 10.86 12.83 4.03
C LEU A 108 11.97 11.77 3.95
N VAL A 109 11.75 10.71 3.18
CA VAL A 109 12.68 9.58 3.00
C VAL A 109 13.06 9.41 1.52
N ALA A 110 12.95 10.48 0.75
CA ALA A 110 13.10 10.49 -0.72
C ALA A 110 14.43 9.91 -1.19
N LYS A 111 15.52 10.15 -0.45
CA LYS A 111 16.87 9.65 -0.78
C LYS A 111 17.13 8.21 -0.33
N GLN A 112 16.22 7.61 0.42
CA GLN A 112 16.37 6.28 1.00
C GLN A 112 15.51 5.22 0.29
N CYS A 113 14.65 5.62 -0.64
CA CYS A 113 13.86 4.68 -1.42
C CYS A 113 13.81 5.08 -2.88
N LEU A 114 14.21 4.15 -3.75
CA LEU A 114 14.27 4.38 -5.19
C LEU A 114 12.86 4.51 -5.78
N TRP A 115 11.94 3.59 -5.47
CA TRP A 115 10.55 3.63 -5.94
C TRP A 115 9.54 3.50 -4.81
N PHE A 116 8.60 4.43 -4.75
CA PHE A 116 7.41 4.28 -3.93
C PHE A 116 6.26 3.75 -4.78
N THR A 117 5.52 2.76 -4.28
CA THR A 117 4.38 2.20 -5.03
C THR A 117 3.16 1.96 -4.14
N THR A 118 1.98 2.17 -4.71
CA THR A 118 0.70 1.83 -4.07
C THR A 118 -0.31 1.33 -5.10
N LEU A 119 -1.15 0.39 -4.70
CA LEU A 119 -2.35 0.04 -5.43
C LEU A 119 -3.38 1.18 -5.33
N VAL A 120 -4.11 1.43 -6.40
CA VAL A 120 -5.25 2.33 -6.49
C VAL A 120 -6.43 1.56 -7.09
N SER A 121 -7.47 1.38 -6.29
CA SER A 121 -8.66 0.62 -6.66
C SER A 121 -9.69 1.45 -7.42
N LYS A 122 -9.84 2.74 -7.08
CA LYS A 122 -10.85 3.63 -7.69
C LYS A 122 -10.18 4.59 -8.67
N LYS A 123 -10.73 4.70 -9.89
CA LYS A 123 -10.24 5.64 -10.91
C LYS A 123 -10.29 7.09 -10.41
N ASP A 124 -11.34 7.43 -9.66
CA ASP A 124 -11.58 8.78 -9.15
C ASP A 124 -10.53 9.21 -8.11
N THR A 125 -9.86 8.26 -7.46
CA THR A 125 -8.75 8.53 -6.53
C THR A 125 -7.54 9.16 -7.24
N LEU A 126 -7.32 8.83 -8.53
CA LEU A 126 -6.08 9.18 -9.25
C LEU A 126 -5.83 10.69 -9.33
N ALA A 127 -6.87 11.49 -9.58
CA ALA A 127 -6.71 12.93 -9.73
C ALA A 127 -6.13 13.57 -8.46
N GLY A 128 -6.59 13.12 -7.28
CA GLY A 128 -6.05 13.56 -6.00
C GLY A 128 -4.62 13.10 -5.76
N VAL A 129 -4.30 11.85 -6.15
CA VAL A 129 -2.95 11.29 -6.03
C VAL A 129 -1.96 12.06 -6.89
N TYR A 130 -2.27 12.33 -8.17
CA TYR A 130 -1.37 13.09 -9.03
C TYR A 130 -1.16 14.53 -8.55
N LYS A 131 -2.20 15.17 -8.00
CA LYS A 131 -2.07 16.49 -7.39
C LYS A 131 -1.12 16.46 -6.18
N ALA A 132 -1.21 15.43 -5.34
CA ALA A 132 -0.31 15.24 -4.21
C ALA A 132 1.14 14.99 -4.67
N LEU A 133 1.34 14.14 -5.67
CA LEU A 133 2.66 13.82 -6.23
C LEU A 133 3.34 15.04 -6.85
N LYS A 134 2.57 15.86 -7.60
CA LYS A 134 3.06 17.12 -8.13
C LYS A 134 3.48 18.07 -7.02
N LYS A 135 2.67 18.19 -5.95
CA LYS A 135 2.99 19.02 -4.79
C LYS A 135 4.24 18.53 -4.04
N ALA A 136 4.44 17.21 -3.96
CA ALA A 136 5.61 16.60 -3.36
C ALA A 136 6.87 16.69 -4.24
N ALA A 137 6.76 17.20 -5.47
CA ALA A 137 7.85 17.27 -6.45
C ALA A 137 8.45 15.89 -6.79
N ALA A 138 7.59 14.86 -6.93
CA ALA A 138 8.02 13.59 -7.53
C ALA A 138 8.55 13.83 -8.96
N ILE A 139 9.68 13.22 -9.29
CA ILE A 139 10.39 13.44 -10.56
C ILE A 139 9.80 12.61 -11.69
N ASP A 140 9.56 11.32 -11.45
CA ASP A 140 8.90 10.42 -12.39
C ASP A 140 7.73 9.74 -11.68
N VAL A 141 6.59 9.70 -12.37
CA VAL A 141 5.34 9.10 -11.90
C VAL A 141 4.82 8.19 -13.01
N ARG A 142 4.66 6.91 -12.68
CA ARG A 142 4.18 5.88 -13.60
C ARG A 142 2.90 5.27 -13.08
N THR A 143 1.98 4.97 -13.99
CA THR A 143 0.73 4.28 -13.65
C THR A 143 0.58 3.05 -14.51
N ILE A 144 0.58 1.89 -13.87
CA ILE A 144 0.42 0.59 -14.51
C ILE A 144 -1.01 0.14 -14.30
N THR A 145 -1.77 -0.02 -15.38
CA THR A 145 -3.14 -0.55 -15.29
C THR A 145 -3.12 -2.07 -15.27
N MET A 146 -3.87 -2.66 -14.34
CA MET A 146 -4.01 -4.11 -14.20
C MET A 146 -5.49 -4.49 -14.28
N SER A 147 -5.81 -5.45 -15.13
CA SER A 147 -7.15 -6.03 -15.27
C SER A 147 -7.11 -7.53 -14.97
N GLN A 148 -7.97 -7.97 -14.05
CA GLN A 148 -8.20 -9.39 -13.78
C GLN A 148 -9.71 -9.64 -13.69
N GLY A 149 -10.26 -10.31 -14.70
CA GLY A 149 -11.71 -10.43 -14.85
C GLY A 149 -12.38 -9.05 -14.89
N GLN A 150 -13.40 -8.85 -14.05
CA GLN A 150 -14.15 -7.59 -13.95
C GLN A 150 -13.47 -6.52 -13.08
N LYS A 151 -12.35 -6.84 -12.41
CA LYS A 151 -11.67 -5.91 -11.53
C LYS A 151 -10.54 -5.19 -12.28
N VAL A 152 -10.67 -3.88 -12.40
CA VAL A 152 -9.61 -3.00 -12.88
C VAL A 152 -8.98 -2.30 -11.67
N SER A 153 -7.66 -2.42 -11.54
CA SER A 153 -6.86 -1.72 -10.53
C SER A 153 -5.64 -1.08 -11.18
N ARG A 154 -4.95 -0.20 -10.46
CA ARG A 154 -3.76 0.48 -10.95
C ARG A 154 -2.67 0.43 -9.92
N ILE A 155 -1.42 0.27 -10.34
CA ILE A 155 -0.27 0.58 -9.49
C ILE A 155 0.17 1.99 -9.88
N VAL A 156 0.22 2.89 -8.90
CA VAL A 156 0.89 4.18 -9.05
C VAL A 156 2.26 4.04 -8.41
N ALA A 157 3.30 4.29 -9.20
CA ALA A 157 4.70 4.28 -8.79
C ALA A 157 5.30 5.67 -8.97
N TRP A 158 6.11 6.13 -8.03
CA TRP A 158 6.81 7.40 -8.15
C TRP A 158 8.21 7.35 -7.54
N THR A 159 9.08 8.23 -8.02
CA THR A 159 10.46 8.37 -7.55
C THR A 159 10.84 9.84 -7.43
N PHE A 160 11.78 10.12 -6.53
CA PHE A 160 12.45 11.42 -6.40
C PHE A 160 13.85 11.42 -7.02
N PHE A 161 14.22 10.34 -7.72
CA PHE A 161 15.46 10.25 -8.48
C PHE A 161 15.19 10.50 -9.96
N ASP A 162 16.04 11.32 -10.58
CA ASP A 162 16.14 11.44 -12.02
C ASP A 162 16.83 10.20 -12.60
N GLU A 163 16.98 10.15 -13.92
CA GLU A 163 17.57 9.00 -14.60
C GLU A 163 19.01 8.72 -14.16
N ALA A 164 19.82 9.77 -14.00
CA ALA A 164 21.20 9.65 -13.53
C ALA A 164 21.25 9.07 -12.10
N GLY A 165 20.41 9.59 -11.20
CA GLY A 165 20.31 9.10 -9.82
C GLY A 165 19.84 7.65 -9.74
N ARG A 166 18.90 7.23 -10.59
CA ARG A 166 18.46 5.82 -10.66
C ARG A 166 19.58 4.90 -11.14
N ASN A 167 20.35 5.33 -12.14
CA ASN A 167 21.50 4.56 -12.64
C ASN A 167 22.60 4.43 -11.58
N GLU A 168 22.86 5.48 -10.81
CA GLU A 168 23.83 5.44 -9.72
C GLU A 168 23.38 4.54 -8.57
N TRP A 169 22.08 4.57 -8.22
CA TRP A 169 21.50 3.65 -7.26
C TRP A 169 21.73 2.19 -7.68
N ALA A 170 21.39 1.85 -8.92
CA ALA A 170 21.57 0.50 -9.46
C ALA A 170 23.04 0.05 -9.40
N LYS A 171 23.98 0.90 -9.81
CA LYS A 171 25.42 0.63 -9.73
C LYS A 171 25.90 0.41 -8.30
N THR A 172 25.32 1.11 -7.34
CA THR A 172 25.71 1.03 -5.93
C THR A 172 25.18 -0.24 -5.27
N TRP A 173 23.90 -0.58 -5.52
CA TRP A 173 23.17 -1.54 -4.70
C TRP A 173 22.83 -2.87 -5.38
N TRP A 174 22.85 -2.98 -6.71
CA TRP A 174 22.43 -4.20 -7.44
C TRP A 174 23.58 -5.04 -7.97
N LYS A 175 24.72 -5.01 -7.28
CA LYS A 175 25.92 -5.78 -7.68
C LYS A 175 25.79 -7.26 -7.35
#